data_AF-V3ZXR4-F1
#
_entry.id   AF-V3ZXR4-F1
#
_cell.length_a   1.000
_cell.length_b   1.000
_cell.length_c   1.000
_cell.angle_alpha   90.00
_cell.angle_beta   90.00
_cell.angle_gamma   90.00
#
_symmetry.space_group_name_H-M   'P 1'
#
loop_
_entity.id
_entity.type
_entity.pdbx_description
1 polymer ?
#
loop_
_entity_poly.entity_id
_entity_poly.type
_entity_poly.pdbx_seq_one_letter_code
_entity_poly.pdbx_strand_id
1 'polypeptide(L)'
;MCVLQKLVNAKYNLLWQESWPLWEIILDFLSSNNSPKLVKMLEKGSTRQREISIPIKDFYIQWIGLTSGIQEVRQLYHRLQQLKPLSLQFYKTYLDLEETQSIKKVKFIRQGYEDAVNEYGGLNPDLWLDYIRFESTHGKPENAGVLYYRAIKNLTGDQNTDFISKHTLIQTGHLHTES
;
A
#
# COMPACT_ATOMS: atom_id res chain seq x y z
N MET A 1 24.63 23.29 -3.07
CA MET A 1 24.02 23.78 -1.83
C MET A 1 23.29 25.12 -1.95
N CYS A 2 23.81 26.15 -2.65
CA CYS A 2 23.17 27.48 -2.65
C CYS A 2 21.88 27.58 -3.51
N VAL A 3 21.76 26.81 -4.60
CA VAL A 3 20.65 26.93 -5.57
C VAL A 3 19.35 26.28 -5.06
N LEU A 4 19.43 25.09 -4.45
CA LEU A 4 18.25 24.43 -3.86
C LEU A 4 17.72 25.22 -2.66
N GLN A 5 18.60 25.73 -1.78
CA GLN A 5 18.19 26.61 -0.68
C GLN A 5 17.53 27.90 -1.20
N LYS A 6 18.06 28.48 -2.29
CA LYS A 6 17.50 29.67 -2.93
C LYS A 6 16.18 29.39 -3.66
N LEU A 7 16.02 28.24 -4.30
CA LEU A 7 14.77 27.82 -4.95
C LEU A 7 13.68 27.50 -3.92
N VAL A 8 14.05 26.82 -2.83
CA VAL A 8 13.21 26.62 -1.65
C VAL A 8 12.77 27.98 -1.11
N ASN A 9 13.71 28.93 -0.92
CA ASN A 9 13.41 30.23 -0.32
C ASN A 9 12.70 31.25 -1.24
N ALA A 10 12.89 31.21 -2.57
CA ALA A 10 12.48 32.29 -3.47
C ALA A 10 11.06 32.14 -4.07
N LYS A 11 10.36 31.01 -3.86
CA LYS A 11 9.00 30.77 -4.40
C LYS A 11 8.00 30.28 -3.35
N TYR A 12 8.14 30.76 -2.12
CA TYR A 12 7.49 30.19 -0.93
C TYR A 12 5.98 30.39 -0.79
N ASN A 13 5.25 31.07 -1.69
CA ASN A 13 3.86 31.45 -1.38
C ASN A 13 2.76 31.03 -2.37
N LEU A 14 3.05 30.57 -3.59
CA LEU A 14 1.96 30.33 -4.58
C LEU A 14 1.97 29.00 -5.34
N LEU A 15 3.08 28.24 -5.44
CA LEU A 15 3.16 27.05 -6.35
C LEU A 15 3.46 25.71 -5.68
N TRP A 16 3.83 25.71 -4.40
CA TRP A 16 4.14 24.50 -3.63
C TRP A 16 2.89 23.73 -3.19
N GLN A 17 1.71 24.35 -3.31
CA GLN A 17 0.44 23.70 -2.99
C GLN A 17 -0.14 22.89 -4.16
N GLU A 18 0.48 22.97 -5.35
CA GLU A 18 -0.16 22.49 -6.58
C GLU A 18 0.70 21.51 -7.40
N SER A 19 1.98 21.30 -7.07
CA SER A 19 2.90 20.52 -7.91
C SER A 19 3.62 19.41 -7.14
N TRP A 20 3.25 18.15 -7.40
CA TRP A 20 3.88 16.95 -6.83
C TRP A 20 5.41 16.89 -7.03
N PRO A 21 5.99 17.22 -8.20
CA PRO A 21 7.44 17.22 -8.40
C PRO A 21 8.23 18.07 -7.38
N LEU A 22 7.65 19.16 -6.88
CA LEU A 22 8.30 19.98 -5.85
C LEU A 22 8.28 19.29 -4.49
N TRP A 23 7.22 18.54 -4.19
CA TRP A 23 7.15 17.72 -2.98
C TRP A 23 8.19 16.63 -3.01
N GLU A 24 8.32 15.90 -4.12
CA GLU A 24 9.30 14.83 -4.30
C GLU A 24 10.73 15.31 -3.99
N ILE A 25 11.19 16.40 -4.62
CA ILE A 25 12.53 16.96 -4.38
C ILE A 25 12.74 17.33 -2.90
N ILE A 26 11.73 17.91 -2.25
CA ILE A 26 11.83 18.31 -0.85
C ILE A 26 11.81 17.09 0.08
N LEU A 27 10.96 16.10 -0.19
CA LEU A 27 10.87 14.88 0.61
C LEU A 27 12.17 14.07 0.52
N ASP A 28 12.76 13.96 -0.68
CA ASP A 28 14.06 13.33 -0.88
C ASP A 28 15.17 14.06 -0.13
N PHE A 29 15.18 15.39 -0.19
CA PHE A 29 16.16 16.19 0.55
C PHE A 29 15.98 16.05 2.06
N LEU A 30 14.74 16.13 2.57
CA LEU A 30 14.47 16.07 4.01
C LEU A 30 14.71 14.66 4.59
N SER A 31 14.38 13.62 3.83
CA SER A 31 14.63 12.22 4.23
C SER A 31 16.11 11.92 4.24
N SER A 32 16.86 12.33 3.22
CA SER A 32 18.32 12.15 3.15
C SER A 32 19.08 12.86 4.28
N ASN A 33 18.52 13.96 4.80
CA ASN A 33 19.13 14.73 5.89
C ASN A 33 18.55 14.39 7.28
N ASN A 34 17.69 13.37 7.41
CA ASN A 34 16.99 13.00 8.66
C ASN A 34 16.35 14.21 9.38
N SER A 35 15.76 15.12 8.60
CA SER A 35 15.26 16.38 9.16
C SER A 35 14.03 16.16 10.05
N PRO A 36 13.96 16.73 11.26
CA PRO A 36 12.76 16.63 12.11
C PRO A 36 11.54 17.33 11.50
N LYS A 37 11.73 18.14 10.46
CA LYS A 37 10.63 18.81 9.73
C LYS A 37 9.87 17.86 8.80
N LEU A 38 10.44 16.70 8.46
CA LEU A 38 9.87 15.75 7.51
C LEU A 38 8.49 15.26 7.96
N VAL A 39 8.38 14.75 9.19
CA VAL A 39 7.12 14.26 9.76
C VAL A 39 6.03 15.33 9.69
N LYS A 40 6.33 16.56 10.14
CA LYS A 40 5.36 17.68 10.08
C LYS A 40 4.92 18.00 8.64
N MET A 41 5.79 17.82 7.66
CA MET A 41 5.48 18.04 6.26
C MET A 41 4.60 16.91 5.69
N LEU A 42 4.91 15.66 6.00
CA LEU A 42 4.12 14.49 5.61
C LEU A 42 2.71 14.51 6.21
N GLU A 43 2.58 14.88 7.49
CA GLU A 43 1.28 15.07 8.15
C GLU A 43 0.43 16.11 7.43
N LYS A 44 1.00 17.29 7.15
CA LYS A 44 0.30 18.35 6.42
C LYS A 44 -0.05 17.94 4.99
N GLY A 45 0.83 17.20 4.34
CA GLY A 45 0.63 16.74 2.97
C GLY A 45 -0.48 15.71 2.85
N SER A 46 -0.61 14.83 3.85
CA SER A 46 -1.61 13.76 3.89
C SER A 46 -3.05 14.28 3.89
N THR A 47 -3.30 15.52 4.30
CA THR A 47 -4.64 16.14 4.35
C THR A 47 -4.90 17.17 3.25
N ARG A 48 -4.02 17.28 2.23
CA ARG A 48 -4.20 18.17 1.08
C ARG A 48 -5.07 17.53 -0.02
N GLN A 49 -5.09 18.15 -1.19
CA GLN A 49 -5.71 17.62 -2.40
C GLN A 49 -5.17 16.24 -2.79
N ARG A 50 -5.98 15.45 -3.49
CA ARG A 50 -5.75 14.03 -3.81
C ARG A 50 -4.39 13.79 -4.46
N GLU A 51 -4.00 14.65 -5.38
CA GLU A 51 -2.79 14.58 -6.21
C GLU A 51 -1.51 14.65 -5.38
N ILE A 52 -1.60 15.26 -4.20
CA ILE A 52 -0.49 15.40 -3.26
C ILE A 52 -0.67 14.41 -2.10
N SER A 53 -1.89 14.27 -1.60
CA SER A 53 -2.22 13.44 -0.45
C SER A 53 -1.93 11.96 -0.70
N ILE A 54 -2.27 11.42 -1.88
CA ILE A 54 -2.04 10.00 -2.19
C ILE A 54 -0.54 9.68 -2.22
N PRO A 55 0.29 10.33 -3.07
CA PRO A 55 1.70 9.99 -3.14
C PRO A 55 2.46 10.24 -1.82
N ILE A 56 2.02 11.22 -1.03
CA ILE A 56 2.59 11.46 0.31
C ILE A 56 2.32 10.29 1.24
N LYS A 57 1.11 9.73 1.25
CA LYS A 57 0.80 8.58 2.13
C LYS A 57 1.61 7.35 1.72
N ASP A 58 1.78 7.13 0.42
CA ASP A 58 2.59 6.04 -0.14
C ASP A 58 4.05 6.16 0.31
N PHE A 59 4.63 7.36 0.18
CA PHE A 59 5.98 7.65 0.66
C PHE A 59 6.07 7.52 2.19
N TYR A 60 5.09 8.02 2.92
CA TYR A 60 5.14 8.09 4.39
C TYR A 60 5.17 6.69 5.01
N ILE A 61 4.32 5.78 4.56
CA ILE A 61 4.30 4.42 5.10
C ILE A 61 5.60 3.66 4.78
N GLN A 62 6.13 3.83 3.58
CA GLN A 62 7.42 3.27 3.19
C GLN A 62 8.56 3.82 4.05
N TRP A 63 8.61 5.14 4.24
CA TRP A 63 9.64 5.80 5.04
C TRP A 63 9.62 5.37 6.51
N ILE A 64 8.45 5.25 7.13
CA ILE A 64 8.31 4.72 8.49
C ILE A 64 8.77 3.26 8.57
N GLY A 65 8.44 2.44 7.55
CA GLY A 65 8.92 1.06 7.46
C GLY A 65 10.44 0.94 7.46
N LEU A 66 11.13 1.87 6.78
CA LEU A 66 12.59 1.91 6.70
C LEU A 66 13.28 2.45 7.96
N THR A 67 12.61 3.34 8.72
CA THR A 67 13.27 4.11 9.80
C THR A 67 12.85 3.73 11.21
N SER A 68 11.59 3.31 11.40
CA SER A 68 10.98 3.18 12.75
C SER A 68 10.40 1.78 13.01
N GLY A 69 10.33 0.94 11.98
CA GLY A 69 9.92 -0.47 12.09
C GLY A 69 8.40 -0.69 12.12
N ILE A 70 8.01 -1.97 12.16
CA ILE A 70 6.65 -2.41 11.86
C ILE A 70 5.58 -1.93 12.86
N GLN A 71 5.93 -1.67 14.11
CA GLN A 71 4.95 -1.19 15.10
C GLN A 71 4.45 0.21 14.76
N GLU A 72 5.36 1.10 14.35
CA GLU A 72 5.02 2.45 13.92
C GLU A 72 4.28 2.44 12.58
N VAL A 73 4.65 1.53 11.66
CA VAL A 73 3.91 1.31 10.41
C VAL A 73 2.43 1.01 10.68
N ARG A 74 2.13 0.10 11.61
CA ARG A 74 0.73 -0.25 11.97
C ARG A 74 -0.04 0.94 12.52
N GLN A 75 0.57 1.73 13.41
CA GLN A 75 -0.06 2.92 13.97
C GLN A 75 -0.34 3.96 12.87
N LEU A 76 0.64 4.20 12.00
CA LEU A 76 0.50 5.09 10.86
C LEU A 76 -0.59 4.61 9.90
N TYR A 77 -0.60 3.31 9.58
CA TYR A 77 -1.59 2.69 8.70
C TYR A 77 -3.01 2.95 9.20
N HIS A 78 -3.31 2.64 10.47
CA HIS A 78 -4.63 2.89 11.04
C HIS A 78 -5.06 4.34 10.94
N ARG A 79 -4.13 5.28 11.15
CA ARG A 79 -4.42 6.72 11.08
C ARG A 79 -4.65 7.20 9.65
N LEU A 80 -3.82 6.77 8.70
CA LEU A 80 -3.95 7.14 7.28
C LEU A 80 -5.16 6.48 6.61
N GLN A 81 -5.56 5.29 7.05
CA GLN A 81 -6.77 4.60 6.57
C GLN A 81 -8.03 5.44 6.77
N GLN A 82 -8.11 6.21 7.88
CA GLN A 82 -9.21 7.13 8.15
C GLN A 82 -9.18 8.38 7.25
N LEU A 83 -8.05 8.66 6.62
CA LEU A 83 -7.85 9.81 5.75
C LEU A 83 -7.90 9.36 4.29
N LYS A 84 -9.08 9.04 3.78
CA LYS A 84 -9.26 8.70 2.35
C LYS A 84 -9.02 9.91 1.44
N PRO A 85 -8.62 9.72 0.17
CA PRO A 85 -8.35 8.44 -0.51
C PRO A 85 -6.94 7.89 -0.22
N LEU A 86 -6.80 6.57 -0.36
CA LEU A 86 -5.52 5.85 -0.41
C LEU A 86 -5.26 5.38 -1.85
N SER A 87 -4.07 4.84 -2.14
CA SER A 87 -3.79 4.13 -3.39
C SER A 87 -3.76 2.62 -3.14
N LEU A 88 -3.85 1.82 -4.20
CA LEU A 88 -3.57 0.38 -4.11
C LEU A 88 -2.12 0.13 -3.69
N GLN A 89 -1.18 0.98 -4.12
CA GLN A 89 0.22 0.88 -3.76
C GLN A 89 0.43 1.05 -2.25
N PHE A 90 -0.31 1.95 -1.60
CA PHE A 90 -0.31 2.11 -0.15
C PHE A 90 -0.54 0.78 0.57
N TYR A 91 -1.58 0.04 0.16
CA TYR A 91 -1.92 -1.25 0.75
C TYR A 91 -0.88 -2.31 0.44
N LYS A 92 -0.38 -2.37 -0.80
CA LYS A 92 0.69 -3.31 -1.19
C LYS A 92 1.94 -3.08 -0.34
N THR A 93 2.39 -1.84 -0.21
CA THR A 93 3.55 -1.50 0.62
C THR A 93 3.34 -1.90 2.08
N TYR A 94 2.15 -1.68 2.65
CA TYR A 94 1.84 -2.12 4.01
C TYR A 94 1.89 -3.66 4.15
N LEU A 95 1.28 -4.38 3.21
CA LEU A 95 1.26 -5.84 3.19
C LEU A 95 2.67 -6.41 3.05
N ASP A 96 3.49 -5.88 2.15
CA ASP A 96 4.89 -6.28 1.98
C ASP A 96 5.70 -6.08 3.26
N LEU A 97 5.52 -4.94 3.94
CA LEU A 97 6.16 -4.66 5.22
C LEU A 97 5.73 -5.65 6.32
N GLU A 98 4.48 -6.08 6.34
CA GLU A 98 3.98 -7.08 7.28
C GLU A 98 4.45 -8.51 6.95
N GLU A 99 4.47 -8.89 5.66
CA GLU A 99 4.86 -10.23 5.21
C GLU A 99 6.36 -10.50 5.32
N THR A 100 7.18 -9.45 5.21
CA THR A 100 8.64 -9.54 5.38
C THR A 100 9.07 -9.73 6.83
N GLN A 101 8.16 -9.59 7.80
CA GLN A 101 8.48 -9.84 9.20
C GLN A 101 8.77 -11.32 9.45
N SER A 102 9.76 -11.60 10.29
CA SER A 102 10.13 -12.97 10.69
C SER A 102 8.96 -13.70 11.34
N ILE A 103 8.20 -13.00 12.19
CA ILE A 103 6.96 -13.47 12.78
C ILE A 103 5.81 -12.70 12.12
N LYS A 104 5.20 -13.31 11.10
CA LYS A 104 4.04 -12.76 10.40
C LYS A 104 2.84 -12.71 11.34
N LYS A 105 2.30 -11.52 11.57
CA LYS A 105 1.08 -11.35 12.35
C LYS A 105 -0.13 -11.45 11.44
N VAL A 106 -0.64 -12.67 11.28
CA VAL A 106 -1.76 -13.00 10.37
C VAL A 106 -2.94 -12.05 10.49
N LYS A 107 -3.28 -11.61 11.71
CA LYS A 107 -4.36 -10.64 11.94
C LYS A 107 -4.20 -9.33 11.16
N PHE A 108 -2.99 -8.76 11.14
CA PHE A 108 -2.74 -7.46 10.50
C PHE A 108 -2.64 -7.57 8.98
N ILE A 109 -2.03 -8.65 8.47
CA ILE A 109 -1.97 -8.94 7.04
C ILE A 109 -3.38 -9.16 6.48
N ARG A 110 -4.18 -9.99 7.16
CA ARG A 110 -5.58 -10.22 6.81
C ARG A 110 -6.38 -8.93 6.77
N GLN A 111 -6.23 -8.07 7.79
CA GLN A 111 -6.90 -6.77 7.80
C GLN A 111 -6.48 -5.92 6.60
N GLY A 112 -5.17 -5.86 6.28
CA GLY A 112 -4.67 -5.13 5.13
C GLY A 112 -5.26 -5.62 3.80
N TYR A 113 -5.38 -6.93 3.62
CA TYR A 113 -6.02 -7.51 2.45
C TYR A 113 -7.52 -7.21 2.39
N GLU A 114 -8.25 -7.37 3.50
CA GLU A 114 -9.68 -7.03 3.58
C GLU A 114 -9.93 -5.56 3.20
N ASP A 115 -9.14 -4.64 3.75
CA ASP A 115 -9.23 -3.22 3.45
C ASP A 115 -8.93 -2.94 1.96
N ALA A 116 -7.92 -3.61 1.40
CA ALA A 116 -7.53 -3.46 0.00
C ALA A 116 -8.59 -4.03 -0.97
N VAL A 117 -9.12 -5.23 -0.74
CA VAL A 117 -10.13 -5.83 -1.62
C VAL A 117 -11.46 -5.11 -1.52
N ASN A 118 -11.77 -4.51 -0.37
CA ASN A 118 -12.97 -3.68 -0.24
C ASN A 118 -12.90 -2.41 -1.11
N GLU A 119 -11.72 -1.81 -1.28
CA GLU A 119 -11.55 -0.59 -2.08
C GLU A 119 -11.22 -0.87 -3.55
N TYR A 120 -10.44 -1.92 -3.83
CA TYR A 120 -9.88 -2.20 -5.16
C TYR A 120 -10.24 -3.57 -5.73
N GLY A 121 -10.91 -4.43 -4.98
CA GLY A 121 -11.15 -5.83 -5.38
C GLY A 121 -12.02 -5.98 -6.63
N GLY A 122 -12.81 -4.98 -7.02
CA GLY A 122 -13.64 -5.07 -8.22
C GLY A 122 -12.89 -5.09 -9.55
N LEU A 123 -11.65 -4.59 -9.57
CA LEU A 123 -10.83 -4.44 -10.78
C LEU A 123 -9.43 -5.08 -10.66
N ASN A 124 -9.16 -5.82 -9.58
CA ASN A 124 -7.82 -6.33 -9.27
C ASN A 124 -7.87 -7.82 -8.96
N PRO A 125 -7.86 -8.69 -9.98
CA PRO A 125 -7.88 -10.14 -9.80
C PRO A 125 -6.64 -10.64 -9.04
N ASP A 126 -5.46 -10.06 -9.32
CA ASP A 126 -4.22 -10.43 -8.64
C ASP A 126 -4.27 -10.18 -7.13
N LEU A 127 -4.97 -9.12 -6.69
CA LEU A 127 -5.15 -8.84 -5.27
C LEU A 127 -5.91 -9.96 -4.54
N TRP A 128 -6.92 -10.55 -5.19
CA TRP A 128 -7.64 -11.70 -4.64
C TRP A 128 -6.78 -12.96 -4.64
N LEU A 129 -6.00 -13.20 -5.69
CA LEU A 129 -5.09 -14.35 -5.77
C LEU A 129 -4.02 -14.30 -4.69
N ASP A 130 -3.40 -13.13 -4.49
CA ASP A 130 -2.44 -12.91 -3.41
C ASP A 130 -3.06 -13.17 -2.04
N TYR A 131 -4.30 -12.68 -1.81
CA TYR A 131 -4.98 -12.91 -0.55
C TYR A 131 -5.32 -14.39 -0.31
N ILE A 132 -5.79 -15.11 -1.34
CA ILE A 132 -6.03 -16.56 -1.27
C ILE A 132 -4.73 -17.31 -0.98
N ARG A 133 -3.63 -16.95 -1.67
CA ARG A 133 -2.30 -17.54 -1.42
C ARG A 133 -1.87 -17.33 0.02
N PHE A 134 -2.05 -16.12 0.55
CA PHE A 134 -1.73 -15.79 1.94
C PHE A 134 -2.52 -16.67 2.93
N GLU A 135 -3.83 -16.80 2.77
CA GLU A 135 -4.65 -17.63 3.67
C GLU A 135 -4.26 -19.11 3.61
N SER A 136 -3.95 -19.63 2.41
CA SER A 136 -3.52 -21.03 2.24
C SER A 136 -2.15 -21.33 2.84
N THR A 137 -1.24 -20.34 2.88
CA THR A 137 0.16 -20.56 3.28
C THR A 137 0.45 -20.18 4.73
N HIS A 138 -0.15 -19.10 5.21
CA HIS A 138 0.15 -18.51 6.52
C HIS A 138 -1.08 -18.26 7.38
N GLY A 139 -2.27 -18.25 6.78
CA GLY A 139 -3.53 -17.99 7.46
C GLY A 139 -4.30 -19.27 7.76
N LYS A 140 -5.54 -19.30 7.28
CA LYS A 140 -6.49 -20.38 7.45
C LYS A 140 -6.90 -20.91 6.07
N PRO A 141 -6.38 -22.06 5.63
CA PRO A 141 -6.70 -22.61 4.31
C PRO A 141 -8.21 -22.78 4.06
N GLU A 142 -9.01 -23.00 5.12
CA GLU A 142 -10.47 -23.05 5.03
C GLU A 142 -11.12 -21.77 4.48
N ASN A 143 -10.44 -20.62 4.59
CA ASN A 143 -10.92 -19.35 4.04
C ASN A 143 -10.73 -19.24 2.52
N ALA A 144 -9.85 -20.03 1.91
CA ALA A 144 -9.50 -19.91 0.49
C ALA A 144 -10.74 -20.07 -0.41
N GLY A 145 -11.60 -21.05 -0.12
CA GLY A 145 -12.85 -21.25 -0.86
C GLY A 145 -13.80 -20.06 -0.72
N VAL A 146 -13.95 -19.51 0.49
CA VAL A 146 -14.80 -18.33 0.74
C VAL A 146 -14.28 -17.11 -0.02
N LEU A 147 -12.97 -16.89 -0.02
CA LEU A 147 -12.33 -15.80 -0.76
C LEU A 147 -12.48 -15.96 -2.28
N TYR A 148 -12.35 -17.17 -2.81
CA TYR A 148 -12.60 -17.46 -4.23
C TYR A 148 -14.01 -17.05 -4.65
N TYR A 149 -15.03 -17.46 -3.88
CA TYR A 149 -16.41 -17.05 -4.17
C TYR A 149 -16.64 -15.55 -4.02
N ARG A 150 -15.98 -14.89 -3.05
CA ARG A 150 -16.03 -13.42 -2.92
C ARG A 150 -15.40 -12.74 -4.13
N ALA A 151 -14.27 -13.22 -4.62
CA ALA A 151 -13.61 -12.68 -5.80
C ALA A 151 -14.51 -12.74 -7.04
N ILE A 152 -15.13 -13.91 -7.32
CA ILE A 152 -16.07 -14.07 -8.43
C ILE A 152 -17.26 -13.10 -8.33
N LYS A 153 -17.75 -12.81 -7.13
CA LYS A 153 -18.87 -11.88 -6.95
C LYS A 153 -18.49 -10.41 -7.11
N ASN A 154 -17.24 -10.05 -6.79
CA ASN A 154 -16.79 -8.65 -6.81
C ASN A 154 -16.16 -8.27 -8.15
N LEU A 155 -15.44 -9.19 -8.81
CA LEU A 155 -14.81 -8.96 -10.10
C LEU A 155 -15.86 -8.98 -11.21
N THR A 156 -15.74 -8.03 -12.15
CA THR A 156 -16.67 -7.89 -13.26
C THR A 156 -15.96 -8.02 -14.61
N GLY A 157 -16.69 -8.46 -15.64
CA GLY A 157 -16.19 -8.59 -17.01
C GLY A 157 -14.91 -9.42 -17.11
N ASP A 158 -13.94 -8.90 -17.86
CA ASP A 158 -12.67 -9.57 -18.17
C ASP A 158 -11.81 -9.86 -16.93
N GLN A 159 -12.00 -9.11 -15.84
CA GLN A 159 -11.25 -9.34 -14.59
C GLN A 159 -11.68 -10.64 -13.90
N ASN A 160 -12.94 -11.04 -14.06
CA ASN A 160 -13.46 -12.27 -13.49
C ASN A 160 -12.93 -13.50 -14.27
N THR A 161 -12.95 -13.43 -15.60
CA THR A 161 -12.43 -14.49 -16.45
C THR A 161 -10.91 -14.64 -16.30
N ASP A 162 -10.16 -13.54 -16.17
CA ASP A 162 -8.72 -13.56 -15.85
C ASP A 162 -8.46 -14.23 -14.50
N PHE A 163 -9.21 -13.85 -13.45
CA PHE A 163 -9.11 -14.47 -12.13
C PHE A 163 -9.33 -15.98 -12.14
N ILE A 164 -10.42 -16.45 -12.76
CA ILE A 164 -10.75 -17.88 -12.84
C ILE A 164 -9.65 -18.65 -13.58
N SER A 165 -9.15 -18.08 -14.69
CA SER A 165 -8.10 -18.70 -15.49
C SER A 165 -6.80 -18.84 -14.69
N LYS A 166 -6.35 -17.76 -14.05
CA LYS A 166 -5.15 -17.76 -13.20
C LYS A 166 -5.29 -18.71 -12.00
N HIS A 167 -6.43 -18.68 -11.31
CA HIS A 167 -6.68 -19.56 -10.17
C HIS A 167 -6.65 -21.04 -10.56
N THR A 168 -7.27 -21.40 -11.70
CA THR A 168 -7.28 -22.77 -12.21
C THR A 168 -5.87 -23.25 -12.53
N LEU A 169 -5.05 -22.42 -13.20
CA LEU A 169 -3.65 -22.73 -13.50
C LEU A 169 -2.81 -22.96 -12.24
N ILE A 170 -3.04 -22.15 -11.19
CA ILE A 170 -2.37 -22.34 -9.90
C ILE A 170 -2.76 -23.71 -9.33
N GLN A 171 -4.05 -24.07 -9.31
CA GLN A 171 -4.50 -25.35 -8.76
C GLN A 171 -3.95 -26.55 -9.54
N THR A 172 -3.98 -26.53 -10.87
CA THR A 172 -3.47 -27.64 -11.69
C THR A 172 -1.95 -27.75 -11.61
N GLY A 173 -1.23 -26.63 -11.52
CA GLY A 173 0.21 -26.61 -11.30
C GLY A 173 0.63 -27.24 -9.96
N HIS A 174 -0.14 -27.01 -8.89
CA HIS A 174 0.15 -27.60 -7.57
C HIS A 174 -0.19 -29.10 -7.51
N LEU A 175 -1.16 -29.57 -8.29
CA LEU A 175 -1.54 -30.99 -8.36
C LEU A 175 -0.44 -31.88 -8.98
N HIS A 176 0.48 -31.32 -9.77
CA HIS A 176 1.56 -32.06 -10.42
C HIS A 176 2.84 -32.17 -9.58
N THR A 177 2.97 -31.44 -8.47
CA THR A 177 4.20 -31.43 -7.64
C THR A 177 4.14 -32.32 -6.39
N GLU A 178 3.01 -32.96 -6.12
CA GLU A 178 2.81 -33.84 -4.94
C GLU A 178 2.67 -35.35 -5.28
N SER A 179 3.14 -35.77 -6.45
CA SER A 179 3.22 -37.18 -6.88
C SER A 179 4.66 -37.69 -6.93
#